data_AF-A0A6A8MRG7-F1
#
_entry.id   AF-A0A6A8MRG7-F1
#
_cell.length_a   1.000
_cell.length_b   1.000
_cell.length_c   1.000
_cell.angle_alpha   90.00
_cell.angle_beta   90.00
_cell.angle_gamma   90.00
#
_symmetry.space_group_name_H-M   'P 1'
#
loop_
_entity.id
_entity.type
_entity.pdbx_description
1 polymer ?
#
loop_
_entity_poly.entity_id
_entity_poly.type
_entity_poly.pdbx_seq_one_letter_code
_entity_poly.pdbx_strand_id
1 'polypeptide(L)'
;LVPLDAGVDIVVHQPPELMALMPEVVRDMHTKSGLLTEIEASTIGLESAGAQVLEYVRSHVPQAGQTPLCGNSIGVDRRFLNVYLPELDGYLHYRNIDVSSLKELCRRWQPEIYRGRPDKHGTHRALEDVHASIAELVYYRDNLLIAPPAKPSDD
;
A
#
# COMPACT_ATOMS: atom_id res chain seq x y z
N LEU A 1 3.04 12.02 9.08
CA LEU A 1 1.93 11.13 8.70
C LEU A 1 1.80 10.12 9.81
N VAL A 2 0.64 10.02 10.46
CA VAL A 2 0.41 9.14 11.61
C VAL A 2 -0.74 8.20 11.22
N PRO A 3 -0.60 6.87 11.35
CA PRO A 3 -1.71 5.94 11.11
C PRO A 3 -2.93 6.27 11.98
N LEU A 4 -4.12 6.10 11.43
CA LEU A 4 -5.38 6.38 12.14
C LEU A 4 -5.71 5.28 13.16
N ASP A 5 -5.43 4.02 12.80
CA ASP A 5 -5.58 2.85 13.66
C ASP A 5 -4.56 1.75 13.24
N ALA A 6 -4.80 0.50 13.64
CA ALA A 6 -3.94 -0.64 13.36
C ALA A 6 -4.01 -1.14 11.90
N GLY A 7 -4.99 -0.69 11.11
CA GLY A 7 -5.25 -1.16 9.76
C GLY A 7 -6.09 -2.45 9.70
N VAL A 8 -6.31 -2.90 8.47
CA VAL A 8 -7.01 -4.13 8.13
C VAL A 8 -6.04 -5.11 7.45
N ASP A 9 -6.01 -6.36 7.92
CA ASP A 9 -5.24 -7.46 7.31
C ASP A 9 -6.17 -8.64 7.07
N ILE A 10 -6.36 -9.00 5.80
CA ILE A 10 -7.28 -10.07 5.39
C ILE A 10 -6.54 -10.95 4.39
N VAL A 11 -6.44 -12.23 4.71
CA VAL A 11 -5.89 -13.24 3.81
C VAL A 11 -7.02 -13.84 2.99
N VAL A 12 -6.94 -13.70 1.67
CA VAL A 12 -7.93 -14.23 0.74
C VAL A 12 -7.59 -15.69 0.39
N HIS A 13 -8.55 -16.59 0.53
CA HIS A 13 -8.42 -17.98 0.13
C HIS A 13 -8.15 -18.10 -1.39
N GLN A 14 -7.26 -19.00 -1.77
CA GLN A 14 -7.02 -19.39 -3.15
C GLN A 14 -6.94 -20.92 -3.26
N PRO A 15 -7.55 -21.50 -4.30
CA PRO A 15 -7.58 -22.95 -4.42
C PRO A 15 -6.21 -23.51 -4.84
N PRO A 16 -5.90 -24.77 -4.48
CA PRO A 16 -4.57 -25.36 -4.69
C PRO A 16 -4.09 -25.32 -6.15
N GLU A 17 -5.01 -25.47 -7.11
CA GLU A 17 -4.70 -25.42 -8.54
C GLU A 17 -4.16 -24.06 -9.00
N LEU A 18 -4.65 -22.94 -8.43
CA LEU A 18 -4.12 -21.61 -8.72
C LEU A 18 -2.79 -21.39 -7.99
N MET A 19 -2.69 -21.88 -6.76
CA MET A 19 -1.44 -21.83 -5.99
C MET A 19 -0.31 -22.62 -6.67
N ALA A 20 -0.62 -23.67 -7.43
CA ALA A 20 0.35 -24.43 -8.21
C ALA A 20 0.98 -23.63 -9.36
N LEU A 21 0.29 -22.61 -9.88
CA LEU A 21 0.77 -21.76 -10.98
C LEU A 21 1.77 -20.69 -10.53
N MET A 22 1.97 -20.55 -9.21
CA MET A 22 2.87 -19.56 -8.63
C MET A 22 4.34 -19.84 -9.02
N PRO A 23 5.06 -18.85 -9.58
CA PRO A 23 6.49 -18.98 -9.87
C PRO A 23 7.30 -19.29 -8.60
N GLU A 24 8.40 -20.03 -8.74
CA GLU A 24 9.23 -20.50 -7.61
C GLU A 24 9.68 -19.36 -6.68
N VAL A 25 10.15 -18.25 -7.24
CA VAL A 25 10.59 -17.08 -6.45
C VAL A 25 9.46 -16.52 -5.58
N VAL A 26 8.23 -16.50 -6.10
CA VAL A 26 7.05 -16.00 -5.37
C VAL A 26 6.62 -17.02 -4.31
N ARG A 27 6.70 -18.31 -4.63
CA ARG A 27 6.43 -19.40 -3.69
C ARG A 27 7.38 -19.36 -2.50
N ASP A 28 8.67 -19.24 -2.73
CA ASP A 28 9.68 -19.17 -1.67
C ASP A 28 9.47 -17.97 -0.76
N MET A 29 9.17 -16.80 -1.36
CA MET A 29 8.88 -15.57 -0.63
C MET A 29 7.67 -15.74 0.29
N HIS A 30 6.54 -16.24 -0.23
CA HIS A 30 5.32 -16.42 0.56
C HIS A 30 5.37 -17.62 1.51
N THR A 31 6.24 -18.60 1.25
CA THR A 31 6.55 -19.68 2.21
C THR A 31 7.26 -19.10 3.42
N LYS A 32 8.31 -18.29 3.20
CA LYS A 32 9.09 -17.66 4.27
C LYS A 32 8.26 -16.69 5.12
N SER A 33 7.29 -16.00 4.52
CA SER A 33 6.41 -15.07 5.24
C SER A 33 5.25 -15.75 5.97
N GLY A 34 5.09 -17.07 5.82
CA GLY A 34 3.96 -17.84 6.37
C GLY A 34 2.64 -17.65 5.61
N LEU A 35 2.60 -16.80 4.59
CA LEU A 35 1.36 -16.45 3.87
C LEU A 35 0.72 -17.67 3.20
N LEU A 36 1.50 -18.62 2.67
CA LEU A 36 0.92 -19.80 2.01
C LEU A 36 0.07 -20.64 2.97
N THR A 37 0.54 -20.83 4.21
CA THR A 37 -0.21 -21.54 5.25
C THR A 37 -1.49 -20.79 5.64
N GLU A 38 -1.43 -19.46 5.70
CA GLU A 38 -2.61 -18.64 5.98
C GLU A 38 -3.62 -18.66 4.82
N ILE A 39 -3.18 -18.70 3.56
CA ILE A 39 -4.06 -18.84 2.39
C ILE A 39 -4.79 -20.19 2.42
N GLU A 40 -4.07 -21.27 2.71
CA GLU A 40 -4.65 -22.61 2.84
C GLU A 40 -5.68 -22.69 3.97
N ALA A 41 -5.42 -22.03 5.10
CA ALA A 41 -6.33 -21.99 6.24
C ALA A 41 -7.48 -20.98 6.09
N SER A 42 -7.36 -19.99 5.21
CA SER A 42 -8.37 -18.95 5.02
C SER A 42 -9.65 -19.52 4.44
N THR A 43 -10.78 -19.05 4.96
CA THR A 43 -12.12 -19.31 4.42
C THR A 43 -12.73 -18.06 3.78
N ILE A 44 -11.98 -16.96 3.69
CA ILE A 44 -12.48 -15.68 3.20
C ILE A 44 -12.28 -15.63 1.69
N GLY A 45 -13.39 -15.59 0.95
CA GLY A 45 -13.38 -15.37 -0.49
C GLY A 45 -13.11 -13.90 -0.87
N LEU A 46 -12.71 -13.68 -2.12
CA LEU A 46 -12.35 -12.35 -2.64
C LEU A 46 -13.45 -11.30 -2.46
N GLU A 47 -14.72 -11.65 -2.76
CA GLU A 47 -15.86 -10.74 -2.62
C GLU A 47 -16.05 -10.28 -1.17
N SER A 48 -16.00 -11.22 -0.21
CA SER A 48 -16.12 -10.92 1.22
C SER A 48 -14.96 -10.06 1.73
N ALA A 49 -13.73 -10.35 1.29
CA ALA A 49 -12.57 -9.51 1.61
C ALA A 49 -12.74 -8.09 1.05
N GLY A 50 -13.20 -7.97 -0.20
CA GLY A 50 -13.49 -6.69 -0.84
C GLY A 50 -14.53 -5.86 -0.08
N ALA A 51 -15.64 -6.48 0.32
CA ALA A 51 -16.69 -5.83 1.08
C ALA A 51 -16.19 -5.35 2.45
N GLN A 52 -15.39 -6.15 3.16
CA GLN A 52 -14.80 -5.78 4.44
C GLN A 52 -13.83 -4.59 4.31
N VAL A 53 -12.96 -4.60 3.29
CA VAL A 53 -12.05 -3.47 3.03
C VAL A 53 -12.82 -2.21 2.64
N LEU A 54 -13.86 -2.32 1.82
CA LEU A 54 -14.69 -1.19 1.43
C LEU A 54 -15.41 -0.58 2.63
N GLU A 55 -15.96 -1.40 3.52
CA GLU A 55 -16.58 -0.93 4.75
C GLU A 55 -15.57 -0.24 5.68
N TYR A 56 -14.38 -0.81 5.82
CA TYR A 56 -13.27 -0.19 6.57
C TYR A 56 -12.85 1.17 5.98
N VAL A 57 -12.82 1.31 4.65
CA VAL A 57 -12.54 2.61 4.00
C VAL A 57 -13.68 3.59 4.26
N ARG A 58 -14.95 3.17 4.17
CA ARG A 58 -16.13 4.02 4.40
C ARG A 58 -16.20 4.55 5.83
N SER A 59 -15.78 3.77 6.82
CA SER A 59 -15.78 4.22 8.22
C SER A 59 -14.81 5.38 8.46
N HIS A 60 -13.75 5.49 7.66
CA HIS A 60 -12.75 6.57 7.72
C HIS A 60 -12.99 7.69 6.72
N VAL A 61 -13.50 7.36 5.53
CA VAL A 61 -13.75 8.29 4.42
C VAL A 61 -15.18 8.04 3.91
N PRO A 62 -16.20 8.69 4.52
CA PRO A 62 -17.61 8.38 4.23
C PRO A 62 -18.09 8.77 2.82
N GLN A 63 -17.36 9.66 2.15
CA GLN A 63 -17.70 10.15 0.82
C GLN A 63 -16.79 9.51 -0.24
N ALA A 64 -17.41 8.92 -1.27
CA ALA A 64 -16.70 8.35 -2.41
C ALA A 64 -15.89 9.42 -3.15
N GLY A 65 -14.76 9.02 -3.73
CA GLY A 65 -13.90 9.85 -4.56
C GLY A 65 -13.06 10.88 -3.79
N GLN A 66 -13.06 10.87 -2.46
CA GLN A 66 -12.29 11.85 -1.67
C GLN A 66 -10.81 11.48 -1.51
N THR A 67 -10.49 10.18 -1.42
CA THR A 67 -9.13 9.73 -1.11
C THR A 67 -8.47 9.02 -2.29
N PRO A 68 -7.24 9.40 -2.68
CA PRO A 68 -6.45 8.64 -3.65
C PRO A 68 -5.92 7.34 -3.05
N LEU A 69 -5.60 6.37 -3.90
CA LEU A 69 -4.88 5.16 -3.48
C LEU A 69 -3.39 5.49 -3.26
N CYS A 70 -2.81 5.05 -2.15
CA CYS A 70 -1.47 5.44 -1.72
C CYS A 70 -0.59 4.23 -1.42
N GLY A 71 0.69 4.28 -1.81
CA GLY A 71 1.68 3.24 -1.48
C GLY A 71 2.87 3.26 -2.42
N ASN A 72 3.79 2.29 -2.26
CA ASN A 72 4.91 2.12 -3.19
C ASN A 72 4.50 1.34 -4.43
N SER A 73 4.77 1.89 -5.61
CA SER A 73 4.44 1.24 -6.90
C SER A 73 2.95 0.90 -7.00
N ILE A 74 2.13 1.71 -6.34
CA ILE A 74 0.72 1.46 -6.05
C ILE A 74 -0.16 1.32 -7.31
N GLY A 75 0.35 1.77 -8.45
CA GLY A 75 -0.28 1.53 -9.75
C GLY A 75 -0.36 0.04 -10.12
N VAL A 76 0.44 -0.84 -9.53
CA VAL A 76 0.31 -2.30 -9.68
C VAL A 76 -0.94 -2.77 -8.94
N ASP A 77 -1.08 -2.42 -7.66
CA ASP A 77 -2.23 -2.78 -6.83
C ASP A 77 -3.54 -2.22 -7.40
N ARG A 78 -3.53 -0.96 -7.88
CA ARG A 78 -4.69 -0.35 -8.55
C ARG A 78 -5.18 -1.19 -9.73
N ARG A 79 -4.28 -1.80 -10.52
CA ARG A 79 -4.69 -2.66 -11.65
C ARG A 79 -5.38 -3.93 -11.16
N PHE A 80 -4.93 -4.51 -10.05
CA PHE A 80 -5.61 -5.66 -9.43
C PHE A 80 -6.98 -5.25 -8.89
N LEU A 81 -7.07 -4.14 -8.14
CA LEU A 81 -8.33 -3.66 -7.60
C LEU A 81 -9.36 -3.36 -8.70
N ASN A 82 -8.94 -2.71 -9.78
CA ASN A 82 -9.83 -2.38 -10.90
C ASN A 82 -10.48 -3.61 -11.55
N VAL A 83 -9.75 -4.74 -11.61
CA VAL A 83 -10.25 -5.99 -12.21
C VAL A 83 -11.02 -6.83 -11.20
N TYR A 84 -10.46 -7.01 -10.00
CA TYR A 84 -10.92 -8.01 -9.04
C TYR A 84 -11.86 -7.45 -7.97
N LEU A 85 -11.76 -6.15 -7.67
CA LEU A 85 -12.54 -5.44 -6.65
C LEU A 85 -13.04 -4.06 -7.16
N PRO A 86 -13.79 -4.01 -8.28
CA PRO A 86 -14.13 -2.77 -8.96
C PRO A 86 -14.96 -1.80 -8.11
N GLU A 87 -15.78 -2.30 -7.18
CA GLU A 87 -16.53 -1.44 -6.25
C GLU A 87 -15.62 -0.66 -5.31
N LEU A 88 -14.57 -1.31 -4.78
CA LEU A 88 -13.56 -0.66 -3.97
C LEU A 88 -12.75 0.33 -4.81
N ASP A 89 -12.34 -0.07 -6.01
CA ASP A 89 -11.61 0.80 -6.94
C ASP A 89 -12.39 2.09 -7.27
N GLY A 90 -13.69 1.94 -7.56
CA GLY A 90 -14.61 3.03 -7.91
C GLY A 90 -15.00 3.91 -6.73
N TYR A 91 -14.86 3.44 -5.49
CA TYR A 91 -15.08 4.26 -4.30
C TYR A 91 -13.92 5.23 -4.04
N LEU A 92 -12.70 4.86 -4.45
CA LEU A 92 -11.50 5.68 -4.30
C LEU A 92 -11.38 6.73 -5.43
N HIS A 93 -10.64 7.80 -5.20
CA HIS A 93 -10.34 8.77 -6.24
C HIS A 93 -9.43 8.17 -7.33
N TYR A 94 -9.57 8.62 -8.58
CA TYR A 94 -8.84 8.08 -9.74
C TYR A 94 -7.32 8.32 -9.72
N ARG A 95 -6.85 9.26 -8.89
CA ARG A 95 -5.42 9.58 -8.75
C ARG A 95 -4.77 8.66 -7.72
N ASN A 96 -3.46 8.50 -7.87
CA ASN A 96 -2.63 7.78 -6.92
C ASN A 96 -1.60 8.71 -6.26
N ILE A 97 -1.23 8.41 -5.03
CA ILE A 97 0.00 8.91 -4.40
C ILE A 97 1.01 7.76 -4.41
N ASP A 98 1.90 7.75 -5.41
CA ASP A 98 2.91 6.71 -5.57
C ASP A 98 4.23 7.14 -4.93
N VAL A 99 4.57 6.53 -3.80
CA VAL A 99 5.81 6.80 -3.06
C VAL A 99 7.05 6.44 -3.88
N SER A 100 6.94 5.43 -4.76
CA SER A 100 8.05 5.04 -5.65
C SER A 100 8.35 6.12 -6.69
N SER A 101 7.38 6.98 -7.03
CA SER A 101 7.65 8.15 -7.88
C SER A 101 8.60 9.13 -7.19
N LEU A 102 8.36 9.45 -5.91
CA LEU A 102 9.28 10.29 -5.12
C LEU A 102 10.64 9.63 -4.93
N LYS A 103 10.68 8.32 -4.68
CA LYS A 103 11.92 7.55 -4.60
C LYS A 103 12.77 7.69 -5.85
N GLU A 104 12.17 7.53 -7.03
CA GLU A 104 12.89 7.61 -8.30
C GLU A 104 13.37 9.03 -8.63
N LEU A 105 12.60 10.06 -8.26
CA LEU A 105 13.02 11.46 -8.36
C LEU A 105 14.17 11.77 -7.39
N CYS A 106 14.04 11.36 -6.12
CA CYS A 106 15.08 11.52 -5.10
C CYS A 106 16.40 10.89 -5.56
N ARG A 107 16.34 9.67 -6.09
CA ARG A 107 17.52 8.92 -6.57
C ARG A 107 18.29 9.68 -7.66
N ARG A 108 17.60 10.42 -8.53
CA ARG A 108 18.20 11.14 -9.66
C ARG A 108 18.61 12.56 -9.31
N TRP A 109 17.79 13.25 -8.54
CA TRP A 109 17.96 14.69 -8.30
C TRP A 109 18.71 14.98 -7.00
N GLN A 110 18.61 14.09 -6.01
CA GLN A 110 19.21 14.25 -4.68
C GLN A 110 19.83 12.92 -4.19
N PRO A 111 20.92 12.43 -4.81
CA PRO A 111 21.49 11.12 -4.49
C PRO A 111 21.92 10.98 -3.02
N GLU A 112 22.40 12.06 -2.39
CA GLU A 112 22.78 12.04 -0.97
C GLU A 112 21.57 11.80 -0.06
N ILE A 113 20.46 12.50 -0.30
CA ILE A 113 19.20 12.26 0.43
C ILE A 113 18.69 10.85 0.15
N TYR A 114 18.80 10.36 -1.09
CA TYR A 114 18.37 8.99 -1.41
C TYR A 114 19.12 7.93 -0.59
N ARG A 115 20.42 8.12 -0.33
CA ARG A 115 21.23 7.18 0.46
C ARG A 115 20.84 7.14 1.94
N GLY A 116 20.30 8.23 2.49
CA GLY A 116 19.86 8.31 3.89
C GLY A 116 18.46 7.76 4.18
N ARG A 117 17.73 7.29 3.16
CA ARG A 117 16.37 6.76 3.35
C ARG A 117 16.36 5.51 4.24
N PRO A 118 15.26 5.25 4.97
CA PRO A 118 15.14 4.02 5.77
C PRO A 118 15.28 2.77 4.92
N ASP A 119 15.94 1.74 5.46
CA ASP A 119 15.96 0.43 4.84
C ASP A 119 14.57 -0.22 4.93
N LYS A 120 14.18 -0.91 3.84
CA LYS A 120 12.98 -1.73 3.84
C LYS A 120 13.31 -3.09 4.44
N HIS A 121 13.02 -3.26 5.72
CA HIS A 121 12.97 -4.56 6.36
C HIS A 121 11.51 -5.03 6.36
N GLY A 122 11.07 -5.63 5.25
CA GLY A 122 9.69 -6.14 5.14
C GLY A 122 9.68 -7.67 5.14
N THR A 123 8.75 -8.27 5.87
CA THR A 123 8.47 -9.72 5.79
C THR A 123 7.59 -10.10 4.58
N HIS A 124 7.38 -9.18 3.64
CA HIS A 124 6.44 -9.30 2.52
C HIS A 124 5.00 -9.53 2.99
N ARG A 125 4.59 -8.76 4.00
CA ARG A 125 3.25 -8.76 4.59
C ARG A 125 2.61 -7.40 4.38
N ALA A 126 1.32 -7.39 4.05
CA ALA A 126 0.63 -6.21 3.56
C ALA A 126 0.70 -5.01 4.52
N LEU A 127 0.35 -5.20 5.80
CA LEU A 127 0.38 -4.10 6.78
C LEU A 127 1.79 -3.57 7.05
N GLU A 128 2.80 -4.45 7.11
CA GLU A 128 4.18 -4.03 7.28
C GLU A 128 4.67 -3.21 6.07
N ASP A 129 4.34 -3.65 4.86
CA ASP A 129 4.69 -2.94 3.63
C ASP A 129 3.97 -1.58 3.52
N VAL A 130 2.72 -1.47 4.02
CA VAL A 130 2.00 -0.19 4.16
C VAL A 130 2.70 0.74 5.14
N HIS A 131 3.07 0.26 6.33
CA HIS A 131 3.79 1.07 7.32
C HIS A 131 5.17 1.51 6.80
N ALA A 132 5.90 0.64 6.12
CA ALA A 132 7.16 0.98 5.48
C ALA A 132 6.98 2.04 4.38
N SER A 133 5.89 1.96 3.60
CA SER A 133 5.56 2.97 2.58
C SER A 133 5.25 4.34 3.22
N ILE A 134 4.54 4.37 4.34
CA ILE A 134 4.25 5.60 5.08
C ILE A 134 5.55 6.21 5.65
N ALA A 135 6.41 5.40 6.26
CA ALA A 135 7.69 5.84 6.79
C ALA A 135 8.61 6.41 5.69
N GLU A 136 8.67 5.75 4.53
CA GLU A 136 9.41 6.23 3.37
C GLU A 136 8.85 7.58 2.84
N LEU A 137 7.52 7.73 2.79
CA LEU A 137 6.89 8.99 2.39
C LEU A 137 7.15 10.13 3.40
N VAL A 138 7.15 9.84 4.70
CA VAL A 138 7.55 10.81 5.75
C VAL A 138 8.99 11.27 5.52
N TYR A 139 9.90 10.33 5.25
CA TYR A 139 11.31 10.67 4.95
C TYR A 139 11.43 11.63 3.76
N TYR A 140 10.76 11.37 2.64
CA TYR A 140 10.80 12.27 1.49
C TYR A 140 10.13 13.62 1.77
N ARG A 141 9.02 13.63 2.53
CA ARG A 141 8.39 14.89 2.95
C ARG A 141 9.35 15.77 3.75
N ASP A 142 10.14 15.16 4.64
CA ASP A 142 10.97 15.90 5.59
C ASP A 142 12.34 16.28 4.99
N ASN A 143 12.84 15.55 3.98
CA ASN A 143 14.19 15.73 3.43
C ASN A 143 14.23 16.16 1.96
N LEU A 144 13.22 15.86 1.16
CA LEU A 144 13.20 16.16 -0.29
C LEU A 144 12.23 17.28 -0.65
N LEU A 145 11.06 17.35 -0.01
CA LEU A 145 10.05 18.35 -0.30
C LEU A 145 10.35 19.63 0.49
N ILE A 146 10.48 20.75 -0.21
CA ILE A 146 10.65 22.06 0.43
C ILE A 146 9.32 22.44 1.08
N ALA A 147 9.29 22.58 2.40
CA ALA A 147 8.16 23.23 3.06
C ALA A 147 8.08 24.68 2.56
N PRO A 148 6.92 25.17 2.09
CA PRO A 148 6.80 26.59 1.77
C PRO A 148 7.15 27.41 3.01
N PRO A 149 7.82 28.57 2.86
CA PRO A 149 8.05 29.45 3.99
C PRO A 149 6.70 29.74 4.66
N ALA A 150 6.70 29.78 6.01
CA ALA A 150 5.50 30.12 6.76
C ALA A 150 4.91 31.42 6.17
N LYS A 151 3.60 31.42 5.86
CA LYS A 151 2.93 32.67 5.50
C LYS A 151 3.20 33.66 6.63
N PRO A 152 3.62 34.90 6.34
CA PRO A 152 3.65 35.93 7.37
C PRO A 152 2.26 36.00 8.01
N SER A 153 2.21 36.10 9.34
CA SER A 153 0.96 36.33 10.04
C SER A 153 0.37 37.65 9.53
N ASP A 154 -0.85 37.58 8.98
CA ASP A 154 -1.65 38.78 8.77
C ASP A 154 -2.09 39.26 10.17
N ASP A 155 -1.30 40.19 10.75
CA ASP A 155 -1.75 41.09 11.82
C ASP A 155 -2.65 42.19 11.23
#